data_AF-A0A2E5JB71-F1
#
_entry.id   AF-A0A2E5JB71-F1
#
_cell.length_a   1.000
_cell.length_b   1.000
_cell.length_c   1.000
_cell.angle_alpha   90.00
_cell.angle_beta   90.00
_cell.angle_gamma   90.00
#
_symmetry.space_group_name_H-M   'P 1'
#
loop_
_entity.id
_entity.type
_entity.pdbx_description
1 polymer ?
#
loop_
_entity_poly.entity_id
_entity_poly.type
_entity_poly.pdbx_seq_one_letter_code
_entity_poly.pdbx_strand_id
1 'polypeptide(L)' 'MILERQGKFTDQVEIQASLQSIGFRSLDFSELCIRMEEDTGRELNFEAVQIRKIETVSDVCKFIDLALKE' A
#
# COMPACT_ATOMS: atom_id res chain seq x y z
N MET A 1 -7.32 -3.12 -13.05
CA MET A 1 -6.11 -3.36 -12.21
C MET A 1 -5.88 -4.85 -11.96
N ILE A 2 -4.67 -5.27 -11.54
CA ILE A 2 -4.37 -6.67 -11.14
C ILE A 2 -5.34 -7.17 -10.04
N LEU A 3 -5.71 -6.32 -9.08
CA LEU A 3 -6.61 -6.66 -7.98
C LEU A 3 -8.05 -6.97 -8.44
N GLU A 4 -8.60 -6.16 -9.35
CA GLU A 4 -9.93 -6.42 -9.94
C GLU A 4 -9.93 -7.70 -10.76
N ARG A 5 -8.85 -8.00 -11.49
CA ARG A 5 -8.68 -9.25 -12.22
C ARG A 5 -8.60 -10.47 -11.31
N GLN A 6 -8.34 -10.28 -10.01
CA GLN A 6 -8.35 -11.31 -8.96
C GLN A 6 -9.65 -11.32 -8.15
N GLY A 7 -10.67 -10.52 -8.51
CA GLY A 7 -11.93 -10.42 -7.77
C GLY A 7 -11.81 -9.73 -6.41
N LYS A 8 -10.73 -8.98 -6.17
CA LYS A 8 -10.54 -8.19 -4.95
C LYS A 8 -11.04 -6.78 -5.18
N PHE A 9 -12.13 -6.42 -4.52
CA PHE A 9 -12.82 -5.13 -4.64
C PHE A 9 -12.51 -4.24 -3.45
N THR A 10 -12.12 -2.99 -3.70
CA THR A 10 -11.66 -2.04 -2.66
C THR A 10 -12.81 -1.53 -1.80
N ASP A 11 -14.03 -1.48 -2.33
CA ASP A 11 -15.27 -1.10 -1.65
C ASP A 11 -15.72 -2.11 -0.57
N GLN A 12 -15.13 -3.30 -0.54
CA GLN A 12 -15.42 -4.35 0.44
C GLN A 12 -14.34 -4.48 1.53
N VAL A 13 -13.27 -3.68 1.43
CA VAL A 13 -12.13 -3.77 2.34
C VAL A 13 -12.27 -2.74 3.46
N GLU A 14 -12.41 -3.22 4.68
CA GLU A 14 -12.38 -2.36 5.85
C GLU A 14 -10.98 -1.77 6.05
N ILE A 15 -10.89 -0.50 6.42
CA ILE A 15 -9.61 0.20 6.69
C ILE A 15 -8.81 -0.51 7.79
N GLN A 16 -9.49 -1.16 8.74
CA GLN A 16 -8.86 -1.91 9.83
C GLN A 16 -8.58 -3.37 9.49
N ALA A 17 -8.93 -3.82 8.27
CA ALA A 17 -8.67 -5.20 7.85
C ALA A 17 -7.17 -5.49 7.86
N SER A 18 -6.80 -6.68 8.33
CA SER A 18 -5.43 -7.15 8.26
C SER A 18 -5.02 -7.38 6.82
N LEU A 19 -3.80 -6.99 6.46
CA LEU A 19 -3.22 -7.28 5.15
C LEU A 19 -3.19 -8.79 4.88
N GLN A 20 -2.96 -9.60 5.91
CA GLN A 20 -2.96 -11.05 5.80
C GLN A 20 -4.35 -11.60 5.45
N SER A 21 -5.42 -11.06 6.05
CA SER A 21 -6.79 -11.54 5.80
C SER A 21 -7.30 -11.20 4.40
N ILE A 22 -6.78 -10.14 3.77
CA ILE A 22 -7.09 -9.79 2.37
C ILE A 22 -6.08 -10.35 1.36
N GLY A 23 -5.12 -11.15 1.85
CA GLY A 23 -4.08 -11.78 1.04
C GLY A 23 -3.17 -10.76 0.34
N PHE A 24 -2.92 -9.62 0.98
CA PHE A 24 -1.96 -8.61 0.54
C PHE A 24 -0.57 -8.99 1.05
N ARG A 25 0.34 -9.25 0.13
CA ARG A 25 1.68 -9.80 0.37
C ARG A 25 2.75 -8.73 0.18
N SER A 26 3.98 -9.03 0.58
CA SER A 26 5.14 -8.15 0.35
C SER A 26 5.32 -7.78 -1.12
N LEU A 27 5.03 -8.69 -2.06
CA LEU A 27 5.10 -8.39 -3.49
C LEU A 27 4.04 -7.37 -3.93
N ASP A 28 2.81 -7.46 -3.39
CA ASP A 28 1.76 -6.48 -3.68
C ASP A 28 2.15 -5.10 -3.15
N PHE A 29 2.83 -5.06 -1.99
CA PHE A 29 3.38 -3.82 -1.43
C PHE A 29 4.48 -3.22 -2.30
N SER A 30 5.42 -4.03 -2.78
CA SER A 30 6.47 -3.57 -3.70
C SER A 30 5.89 -3.06 -5.03
N GLU A 31 4.93 -3.77 -5.61
CA GLU A 31 4.22 -3.33 -6.83
C GLU A 31 3.47 -2.00 -6.60
N LEU A 32 2.82 -1.85 -5.45
CA LEU A 32 2.15 -0.61 -5.07
C LEU A 32 3.14 0.56 -5.00
N CYS A 33 4.30 0.34 -4.40
CA CYS A 33 5.35 1.35 -4.31
C CYS A 33 5.84 1.76 -5.71
N ILE A 34 6.20 0.78 -6.55
CA ILE A 34 6.69 1.04 -7.93
C ILE A 34 5.66 1.85 -8.72
N ARG A 35 4.38 1.46 -8.66
CA ARG A 35 3.32 2.20 -9.37
C ARG A 35 3.15 3.62 -8.87
N MET A 36 3.31 3.86 -7.56
CA MET A 36 3.28 5.22 -7.05
C MET A 36 4.46 6.05 -7.55
N GLU A 37 5.65 5.46 -7.62
CA GLU A 37 6.83 6.16 -8.16
C GLU A 37 6.64 6.51 -9.63
N GLU A 38 6.07 5.59 -10.42
CA GLU A 38 5.69 5.82 -11.82
C GLU A 38 4.61 6.91 -11.96
N ASP A 39 3.55 6.87 -11.16
CA ASP A 39 2.42 7.81 -11.25
C ASP A 39 2.78 9.22 -10.75
N THR A 40 3.64 9.32 -9.73
CA THR A 40 4.03 10.60 -9.13
C THR A 40 5.33 11.18 -9.69
N GLY A 41 6.13 10.35 -10.37
CA GLY A 41 7.47 10.71 -10.83
C GLY A 41 8.47 10.97 -9.71
N ARG A 42 8.20 10.46 -8.49
CA ARG A 42 9.05 10.64 -7.30
C ARG A 42 9.47 9.28 -6.76
N GLU A 43 10.71 9.17 -6.34
CA GLU A 43 11.21 7.98 -5.63
C GLU A 43 10.72 8.00 -4.18
N LEU A 44 10.17 6.89 -3.69
CA LEU A 44 9.66 6.79 -2.33
C LEU A 44 10.84 6.58 -1.36
N ASN A 45 11.03 7.50 -0.43
CA ASN A 45 12.07 7.36 0.59
C ASN A 45 11.58 6.58 1.82
N PHE A 46 11.89 5.28 1.85
CA PHE A 46 11.54 4.38 2.95
C PHE A 46 12.33 4.61 4.24
N GLU A 47 13.46 5.34 4.21
CA GLU A 47 14.23 5.63 5.43
C GLU A 47 13.65 6.82 6.20
N ALA A 48 13.10 7.80 5.48
CA ALA A 48 12.41 8.94 6.06
C ALA A 48 11.06 8.54 6.68
N VAL A 49 10.34 7.62 6.03
CA VAL A 49 9.13 7.02 6.57
C VAL A 49 9.51 5.85 7.49
N GLN A 50 9.39 6.03 8.81
CA GLN A 50 9.52 4.90 9.73
C GLN A 50 8.51 3.81 9.36
N ILE A 51 8.95 2.72 8.71
CA ILE A 51 8.16 1.51 8.47
C ILE A 51 7.94 0.83 9.84
N ARG A 52 7.05 1.40 10.65
CA ARG A 52 6.43 0.66 11.74
C ARG A 52 5.59 -0.43 11.11
N LYS A 53 5.49 -1.56 11.83
CA LYS A 53 4.68 -2.74 11.48
C LYS A 53 3.45 -2.38 10.65
N ILE A 54 3.52 -2.61 9.33
CA ILE A 54 2.37 -2.46 8.43
C ILE A 54 1.55 -3.74 8.57
N GLU A 55 0.45 -3.69 9.32
CA GLU A 55 -0.39 -4.85 9.60
C GLU A 55 -1.78 -4.73 8.99
N THR A 56 -2.26 -3.49 8.79
CA THR A 56 -3.59 -3.18 8.29
C THR A 56 -3.57 -2.34 7.02
N VAL A 57 -4.73 -2.27 6.35
CA VAL A 57 -4.94 -1.36 5.21
C VAL A 57 -4.72 0.10 5.62
N SER A 58 -5.14 0.48 6.83
CA SER A 58 -4.90 1.81 7.39
C SER A 58 -3.42 2.17 7.43
N ASP A 59 -2.57 1.20 7.78
CA ASP A 59 -1.13 1.43 7.88
C ASP A 59 -0.52 1.67 6.50
N VAL A 60 -0.97 0.95 5.47
CA VAL A 60 -0.56 1.19 4.07
C VAL A 60 -1.00 2.57 3.60
N CYS A 61 -2.25 2.96 3.87
CA CYS A 61 -2.73 4.29 3.48
C CYS A 61 -1.96 5.42 4.17
N LYS A 62 -1.65 5.27 5.47
CA LYS A 62 -0.83 6.25 6.21
C LYS A 62 0.60 6.29 5.68
N PHE A 63 1.18 5.15 5.34
CA PHE A 63 2.51 5.08 4.74
C PHE A 63 2.55 5.91 3.45
N ILE A 64 1.58 5.70 2.55
CA ILE A 64 1.49 6.44 1.29
C ILE A 64 1.29 7.93 1.52
N ASP A 65 0.37 8.32 2.42
CA ASP A 65 0.12 9.73 2.72
C ASP A 65 1.36 10.46 3.27
N LEU A 66 2.17 9.76 4.08
CA LEU A 66 3.44 10.32 4.56
C LEU A 66 4.47 10.42 3.44
N ALA A 67 4.63 9.37 2.63
CA ALA A 67 5.62 9.34 1.56
C ALA A 67 5.33 10.35 0.43
N LEU A 68 4.07 10.73 0.22
CA LEU A 68 3.68 11.75 -0.76
C LEU A 68 3.77 13.20 -0.25
N LYS A 69 3.84 13.39 1.06
CA LYS A 69 3.92 14.73 1.69
C LYS A 69 5.34 15.27 1.77
N GLU A 70 6.35 14.42 1.54
CA GLU A 70 7.75 14.83 1.34
C GLU A 70 8.01 15.29 -0.11
#